data_AF-A0A2T7SPR4-F1
#
_entry.id   AF-A0A2T7SPR4-F1
#
_cell.length_a   1.000
_cell.length_b   1.000
_cell.length_c   1.000
_cell.angle_alpha   90.00
_cell.angle_beta   90.00
_cell.angle_gamma   90.00
#
_symmetry.space_group_name_H-M   'P 1'
#
loop_
_entity.id
_entity.type
_entity.pdbx_description
1 polymer ?
#
loop_
_entity_poly.entity_id
_entity_poly.type
_entity_poly.pdbx_seq_one_letter_code
_entity_poly.pdbx_strand_id
1 'polypeptide(L)'
;TLKDASNADMTDNYTITYVDNTTSSIAKANLTVAANSDARFVVQTDAAGYNGVSYSGFVAGETSSVLGGSVSISRSNAATQAAGHYSGALVASGLTAANYNISYANGDYTIVAANQLLVRTTNTTTTYGSTPTYTTTAQYLDGSSNQIASLTPTVSGNNYTFSDGVGGSISMQLKPYTGSSAAAVSNSGNTIVGNYDIKDTSPTVVGS
;
A
#
# COMPACT_ATOMS: atom_id res chain seq x y z
N THR A 1 -14.97 19.38 45.45
CA THR A 1 -15.15 20.12 46.71
C THR A 1 -14.44 19.36 47.79
N LEU A 2 -13.65 20.06 48.61
CA LEU A 2 -13.03 19.45 49.78
C LEU A 2 -14.10 19.35 50.86
N LYS A 3 -14.37 18.15 51.36
CA LYS A 3 -15.41 17.92 52.37
C LYS A 3 -14.79 17.43 53.67
N ASP A 4 -15.38 17.81 54.80
CA ASP A 4 -15.01 17.26 56.11
C ASP A 4 -15.71 15.91 56.38
N ALA A 5 -15.48 15.35 57.56
CA ALA A 5 -16.10 14.09 58.00
C ALA A 5 -17.63 14.19 58.19
N SER A 6 -18.19 15.40 58.27
CA SER A 6 -19.63 15.66 58.29
C SER A 6 -20.22 15.92 56.90
N ASN A 7 -19.40 15.80 55.84
CA ASN A 7 -19.74 16.06 54.44
C ASN A 7 -20.09 17.54 54.15
N ALA A 8 -19.68 18.46 55.03
CA ALA A 8 -19.76 19.91 54.82
C ALA A 8 -18.70 20.38 53.81
N ASP A 9 -19.01 21.37 52.97
CA ASP A 9 -18.05 21.95 52.04
C ASP A 9 -17.06 22.84 52.81
N MET A 10 -15.78 22.52 52.69
CA MET A 10 -14.69 23.22 53.36
C MET A 10 -13.85 24.04 52.40
N THR A 11 -14.27 24.19 51.14
CA THR A 11 -13.47 24.86 50.10
C THR A 11 -13.06 26.28 50.50
N ASP A 12 -13.91 27.02 51.24
CA ASP A 12 -13.62 28.39 51.72
C ASP A 12 -12.55 28.46 52.83
N ASN A 13 -12.25 27.34 53.49
CA ASN A 13 -11.20 27.26 54.52
C ASN A 13 -9.80 27.05 53.93
N TYR A 14 -9.70 26.85 52.60
CA TYR A 14 -8.44 26.61 51.91
C TYR A 14 -8.25 27.59 50.75
N THR A 15 -7.08 28.21 50.66
CA THR A 15 -6.64 28.83 49.40
C THR A 15 -6.10 27.74 48.48
N ILE A 16 -6.88 27.37 47.46
CA ILE A 16 -6.44 26.42 46.43
C ILE A 16 -5.75 27.21 45.31
N THR A 17 -4.43 27.02 45.17
CA THR A 17 -3.67 27.58 44.06
C THR A 17 -3.43 26.49 43.03
N TYR A 18 -3.99 26.67 41.83
CA TYR A 18 -3.66 25.85 40.68
C TYR A 18 -2.42 26.43 40.01
N VAL A 19 -1.44 25.58 39.72
CA VAL A 19 -0.29 25.94 38.89
C VAL A 19 -0.56 25.36 37.50
N ASP A 20 -0.57 26.23 36.49
CA ASP A 20 -0.73 25.79 35.11
C ASP A 20 0.45 24.91 34.70
N ASN A 21 0.14 23.78 34.08
CA ASN A 21 1.16 23.00 33.39
C ASN A 21 1.46 23.65 32.04
N THR A 22 2.57 24.38 31.97
CA THR A 22 3.03 25.07 30.77
C THR A 22 4.03 24.25 29.94
N THR A 23 4.29 23.00 30.32
CA THR A 23 5.40 22.20 29.77
C THR A 23 4.99 20.93 29.04
N SER A 24 3.73 20.47 29.19
CA SER A 24 3.26 19.30 28.46
C SER A 24 3.19 19.56 26.96
N SER A 25 3.77 18.65 26.17
CA SER A 25 3.67 18.62 24.72
C SER A 25 3.25 17.23 24.26
N ILE A 26 2.49 17.19 23.17
CA ILE A 26 2.16 15.95 22.46
C ILE A 26 3.05 15.92 21.23
N ALA A 27 3.96 14.95 21.18
CA ALA A 27 4.79 14.74 20.01
C ALA A 27 3.95 14.26 18.83
N LYS A 28 4.33 14.67 17.61
CA LYS A 28 3.71 14.15 16.39
C LYS A 28 3.95 12.64 16.26
N ALA A 29 2.95 11.92 15.76
CA ALA A 29 3.09 10.51 15.44
C ALA A 29 3.90 10.32 14.13
N ASN A 30 4.56 9.18 13.95
CA ASN A 30 5.28 8.90 12.70
C ASN A 30 4.33 8.29 11.67
N LEU A 31 4.37 8.80 10.44
CA LEU A 31 3.63 8.27 9.30
C LEU A 31 4.60 7.97 8.16
N THR A 32 4.51 6.76 7.61
CA THR A 32 5.24 6.38 6.40
C THR A 32 4.30 6.37 5.21
N VAL A 33 4.71 7.03 4.14
CA VAL A 33 4.03 7.08 2.85
C VAL A 33 4.93 6.40 1.82
N ALA A 34 4.57 5.18 1.41
CA ALA A 34 5.33 4.42 0.44
C ALA A 34 4.75 4.62 -0.96
N ALA A 35 5.57 4.97 -1.95
CA ALA A 35 5.17 4.86 -3.35
C ALA A 35 5.00 3.37 -3.69
N ASN A 36 3.84 3.01 -4.22
CA ASN A 36 3.59 1.64 -4.63
C ASN A 36 4.36 1.37 -5.92
N SER A 37 5.01 0.21 -6.01
CA SER A 37 5.70 -0.20 -7.23
C SER A 37 4.73 -0.24 -8.42
N ASP A 38 5.21 0.18 -9.58
CA ASP A 38 4.42 0.23 -10.80
C ASP A 38 5.20 -0.30 -12.01
N ALA A 39 4.48 -0.63 -13.07
CA ALA A 39 5.07 -1.17 -14.27
C ALA A 39 4.29 -0.75 -15.53
N ARG A 40 5.01 -0.70 -16.65
CA ARG A 40 4.43 -0.50 -17.98
C ARG A 40 5.16 -1.32 -19.03
N PHE A 41 4.56 -1.52 -20.19
CA PHE A 41 5.28 -2.06 -21.34
C PHE A 41 6.19 -1.00 -21.99
N VAL A 42 7.26 -1.45 -22.66
CA VAL A 42 8.22 -0.60 -23.40
C VAL A 42 7.57 0.40 -24.36
N VAL A 43 6.40 0.07 -24.93
CA VAL A 43 5.66 0.92 -25.89
C VAL A 43 4.76 1.98 -25.26
N GLN A 44 4.53 1.91 -23.95
CA GLN A 44 3.64 2.83 -23.24
C GLN A 44 4.40 4.02 -22.66
N THR A 45 3.70 5.12 -22.44
CA THR A 45 4.19 6.22 -21.60
C THR A 45 3.91 5.92 -20.12
N ASP A 46 4.59 6.62 -19.22
CA ASP A 46 4.34 6.50 -17.79
C ASP A 46 2.89 6.92 -17.46
N ALA A 47 2.23 6.18 -16.56
CA ALA A 47 0.88 6.49 -16.13
C ALA A 47 0.88 7.69 -15.16
N ALA A 48 -0.12 8.55 -15.28
CA ALA A 48 -0.29 9.65 -14.33
C ALA A 48 -0.54 9.09 -12.91
N GLY A 49 0.25 9.54 -11.94
CA GLY A 49 0.13 9.09 -10.55
C GLY A 49 0.62 7.66 -10.28
N TYR A 50 1.17 6.96 -11.27
CA TYR A 50 1.68 5.58 -11.16
C TYR A 50 0.67 4.65 -10.45
N ASN A 51 1.15 3.80 -9.54
CA ASN A 51 0.30 2.92 -8.73
C ASN A 51 -0.10 3.56 -7.37
N GLY A 52 0.02 4.89 -7.23
CA GLY A 52 -0.32 5.61 -6.01
C GLY A 52 0.63 5.34 -4.83
N VAL A 53 0.12 5.57 -3.61
CA VAL A 53 0.87 5.36 -2.36
C VAL A 53 0.11 4.50 -1.37
N SER A 54 0.84 3.89 -0.44
CA SER A 54 0.29 3.22 0.75
C SER A 54 0.75 3.92 2.03
N TYR A 55 -0.11 3.95 3.04
CA TYR A 55 0.13 4.65 4.30
C TYR A 55 0.30 3.67 5.46
N SER A 56 1.23 3.93 6.37
CA SER A 56 1.38 3.16 7.61
C SER A 56 1.74 4.07 8.77
N GLY A 57 1.11 3.86 9.92
CA GLY A 57 1.34 4.66 11.13
C GLY A 57 0.22 5.62 11.52
N PHE A 58 -0.92 5.62 10.81
CA PHE A 58 -2.11 6.31 11.31
C PHE A 58 -2.53 5.74 12.67
N VAL A 59 -2.95 6.63 13.57
CA VAL A 59 -3.42 6.27 14.90
C VAL A 59 -4.93 6.48 15.02
N ALA A 60 -5.55 5.84 16.01
CA ALA A 60 -6.96 6.06 16.37
C ALA A 60 -7.98 5.92 15.22
N GLY A 61 -7.69 5.10 14.20
CA GLY A 61 -8.58 4.90 13.05
C GLY A 61 -8.58 6.07 12.05
N GLU A 62 -7.64 7.00 12.17
CA GLU A 62 -7.46 8.08 11.20
C GLU A 62 -7.07 7.52 9.81
N THR A 63 -7.35 8.31 8.78
CA THR A 63 -7.06 7.97 7.38
C THR A 63 -6.34 9.14 6.70
N SER A 64 -6.00 8.99 5.41
CA SER A 64 -5.38 10.07 4.62
C SER A 64 -6.20 11.37 4.57
N SER A 65 -7.48 11.35 4.98
CA SER A 65 -8.32 12.55 5.11
C SER A 65 -7.80 13.57 6.13
N VAL A 66 -6.93 13.16 7.07
CA VAL A 66 -6.33 14.08 8.07
C VAL A 66 -5.06 14.76 7.55
N LEU A 67 -4.59 14.39 6.35
CA LEU A 67 -3.42 14.97 5.71
C LEU A 67 -3.82 16.16 4.84
N GLY A 68 -2.93 17.15 4.77
CA GLY A 68 -3.02 18.26 3.83
C GLY A 68 -2.07 18.09 2.64
N GLY A 69 -2.18 19.01 1.68
CA GLY A 69 -1.40 18.96 0.44
C GLY A 69 -1.92 17.89 -0.53
N SER A 70 -1.13 17.64 -1.58
CA SER A 70 -1.46 16.63 -2.59
C SER A 70 -0.25 15.74 -2.80
N VAL A 71 -0.48 14.43 -2.86
CA VAL A 71 0.59 13.48 -3.17
C VAL A 71 1.04 13.68 -4.62
N SER A 72 2.34 13.78 -4.81
CA SER A 72 3.00 13.78 -6.12
C SER A 72 3.99 12.64 -6.18
N ILE A 73 3.98 11.88 -7.27
CA ILE A 73 4.91 10.79 -7.52
C ILE A 73 5.69 11.11 -8.79
N SER A 74 7.01 11.11 -8.68
CA SER A 74 7.91 11.27 -9.82
C SER A 74 8.76 10.02 -10.02
N ARG A 75 9.19 9.79 -11.26
CA ARG A 75 10.15 8.73 -11.59
C ARG A 75 11.54 9.36 -11.78
N SER A 76 12.47 9.02 -10.89
CA SER A 76 13.81 9.63 -10.85
C SER A 76 14.64 9.36 -12.12
N ASN A 77 14.38 8.24 -12.80
CA ASN A 77 15.02 7.85 -14.05
C ASN A 77 14.12 8.02 -15.28
N ALA A 78 13.37 9.13 -15.37
CA ALA A 78 12.38 9.36 -16.44
C ALA A 78 12.93 9.24 -17.87
N ALA A 79 14.22 9.52 -18.10
CA ALA A 79 14.86 9.38 -19.40
C ALA A 79 15.14 7.92 -19.80
N THR A 80 15.11 6.98 -18.85
CA THR A 80 15.37 5.56 -19.10
C THR A 80 14.11 4.87 -19.60
N GLN A 81 14.17 4.38 -20.84
CA GLN A 81 13.04 3.74 -21.52
C GLN A 81 13.30 2.26 -21.87
N ALA A 82 14.50 1.75 -21.61
CA ALA A 82 14.84 0.36 -21.86
C ALA A 82 14.07 -0.58 -20.91
N ALA A 83 13.77 -1.78 -21.38
CA ALA A 83 13.20 -2.82 -20.52
C ALA A 83 14.14 -3.13 -19.35
N GLY A 84 13.58 -3.28 -18.15
CA GLY A 84 14.37 -3.50 -16.94
C GLY A 84 13.58 -3.20 -15.66
N HIS A 85 14.17 -3.61 -14.54
CA HIS A 85 13.70 -3.31 -13.20
C HIS A 85 14.56 -2.22 -12.59
N TYR A 86 13.92 -1.18 -12.06
CA TYR A 86 14.57 0.00 -11.51
C TYR A 86 14.13 0.18 -10.06
N SER A 87 14.97 -0.24 -9.12
CA SER A 87 14.62 -0.20 -7.70
C SER A 87 14.61 1.24 -7.16
N GLY A 88 13.61 1.56 -6.35
CA GLY A 88 13.46 2.86 -5.68
C GLY A 88 13.31 4.06 -6.62
N ALA A 89 12.88 3.81 -7.87
CA ALA A 89 12.77 4.84 -8.90
C ALA A 89 11.54 5.76 -8.71
N LEU A 90 10.48 5.29 -8.04
CA LEU A 90 9.27 6.07 -7.78
C LEU A 90 9.40 6.82 -6.45
N VAL A 91 9.37 8.14 -6.52
CA VAL A 91 9.59 9.05 -5.38
C VAL A 91 8.31 9.84 -5.10
N ALA A 92 7.70 9.58 -3.94
CA ALA A 92 6.53 10.29 -3.46
C ALA A 92 6.91 11.56 -2.67
N SER A 93 6.06 12.58 -2.72
CA SER A 93 6.24 13.86 -2.02
C SER A 93 4.92 14.65 -1.92
N GLY A 94 4.94 15.81 -1.27
CA GLY A 94 3.89 16.83 -1.36
C GLY A 94 2.82 16.83 -0.26
N LEU A 95 2.79 15.82 0.60
CA LEU A 95 1.88 15.78 1.75
C LEU A 95 2.43 16.55 2.96
N THR A 96 1.49 17.06 3.75
CA THR A 96 1.75 17.81 4.99
C THR A 96 0.82 17.34 6.09
N ALA A 97 1.24 17.48 7.35
CA ALA A 97 0.40 17.13 8.49
C ALA A 97 0.74 17.95 9.75
N ALA A 98 -0.30 18.34 10.47
CA ALA A 98 -0.16 18.96 11.78
C ALA A 98 0.32 17.94 12.83
N ASN A 99 -0.27 16.73 12.81
CA ASN A 99 -0.08 15.73 13.88
C ASN A 99 0.91 14.61 13.51
N TYR A 100 1.48 14.63 12.30
CA TYR A 100 2.36 13.56 11.82
C TYR A 100 3.72 14.07 11.34
N ASN A 101 4.77 13.31 11.65
CA ASN A 101 6.06 13.34 11.00
C ASN A 101 5.99 12.42 9.78
N ILE A 102 5.86 13.01 8.60
CA ILE A 102 5.75 12.24 7.34
C ILE A 102 7.15 11.84 6.86
N SER A 103 7.33 10.53 6.65
CA SER A 103 8.48 9.93 5.97
C SER A 103 8.02 9.29 4.68
N TYR A 104 8.86 9.34 3.64
CA TYR A 104 8.55 8.72 2.35
C TYR A 104 9.45 7.51 2.11
N ALA A 105 8.86 6.45 1.57
CA ALA A 105 9.59 5.29 1.05
C ALA A 105 9.40 5.21 -0.46
N ASN A 106 10.50 5.00 -1.19
CA ASN A 106 10.46 4.90 -2.63
C ASN A 106 9.91 3.55 -3.07
N GLY A 107 9.22 3.54 -4.21
CA GLY A 107 8.72 2.34 -4.88
C GLY A 107 9.60 1.96 -6.06
N ASP A 108 9.52 0.70 -6.49
CA ASP A 108 10.23 0.24 -7.67
C ASP A 108 9.45 0.56 -8.95
N TYR A 109 10.16 0.66 -10.08
CA TYR A 109 9.54 0.81 -11.39
C TYR A 109 10.05 -0.25 -12.36
N THR A 110 9.15 -0.90 -13.09
CA THR A 110 9.53 -1.92 -14.09
C THR A 110 9.05 -1.54 -15.48
N ILE A 111 9.96 -1.55 -16.45
CA ILE A 111 9.60 -1.47 -17.87
C ILE A 111 9.67 -2.89 -18.43
N VAL A 112 8.50 -3.42 -18.78
CA VAL A 112 8.30 -4.80 -19.24
C VAL A 112 8.57 -4.90 -20.74
N ALA A 113 9.39 -5.87 -21.13
CA ALA A 113 9.72 -6.12 -22.54
C ALA A 113 8.54 -6.74 -23.30
N ALA A 114 8.65 -6.80 -24.63
CA ALA A 114 7.75 -7.63 -25.43
C ALA A 114 7.86 -9.11 -25.02
N ASN A 115 6.77 -9.85 -25.22
CA ASN A 115 6.63 -11.27 -24.90
C ASN A 115 6.87 -11.63 -23.43
N GLN A 116 6.70 -10.67 -22.52
CA GLN A 116 6.68 -10.90 -21.07
C GLN A 116 5.29 -10.61 -20.52
N LEU A 117 4.86 -11.43 -19.57
CA LEU A 117 3.57 -11.26 -18.91
C LEU A 117 3.68 -10.24 -17.78
N LEU A 118 2.84 -9.22 -17.81
CA LEU A 118 2.60 -8.30 -16.71
C LEU A 118 1.30 -8.68 -16.01
N VAL A 119 1.41 -9.11 -14.76
CA VAL A 119 0.27 -9.38 -13.88
C VAL A 119 0.14 -8.22 -12.91
N ARG A 120 -1.06 -7.66 -12.80
CA ARG A 120 -1.35 -6.54 -11.89
C ARG A 120 -2.60 -6.81 -11.08
N THR A 121 -2.45 -6.70 -9.76
CA THR A 121 -3.56 -6.74 -8.80
C THR A 121 -3.89 -5.31 -8.38
N THR A 122 -5.17 -4.95 -8.39
CA THR A 122 -5.64 -3.63 -7.96
C THR A 122 -5.39 -3.43 -6.47
N ASN A 123 -4.88 -2.26 -6.09
CA ASN A 123 -4.76 -1.88 -4.68
C ASN A 123 -6.13 -1.86 -4.02
N THR A 124 -6.25 -2.51 -2.87
CA THR A 124 -7.50 -2.57 -2.09
C THR A 124 -7.20 -2.34 -0.63
N THR A 125 -8.17 -1.76 0.09
CA THR A 125 -8.14 -1.66 1.54
C THR A 125 -9.25 -2.53 2.10
N THR A 126 -8.94 -3.26 3.16
CA THR A 126 -9.92 -4.10 3.85
C THR A 126 -9.86 -3.84 5.35
N THR A 127 -10.99 -4.01 6.01
CA THR A 127 -11.04 -3.94 7.48
C THR A 127 -10.47 -5.22 8.08
N TYR A 128 -9.79 -5.10 9.21
CA TYR A 128 -9.29 -6.25 9.95
C TYR A 128 -10.40 -7.27 10.23
N GLY A 129 -10.11 -8.55 9.98
CA GLY A 129 -11.07 -9.65 10.13
C GLY A 129 -11.95 -9.91 8.90
N SER A 130 -11.92 -9.04 7.90
CA SER A 130 -12.64 -9.27 6.64
C SER A 130 -11.78 -10.04 5.64
N THR A 131 -12.42 -10.90 4.84
CA THR A 131 -11.75 -11.55 3.71
C THR A 131 -11.57 -10.55 2.57
N PRO A 132 -10.33 -10.28 2.11
CA PRO A 132 -10.10 -9.38 0.98
C PRO A 132 -10.58 -10.01 -0.33
N THR A 133 -11.15 -9.18 -1.20
CA THR A 133 -11.42 -9.54 -2.60
C THR A 133 -10.33 -8.93 -3.48
N TYR A 134 -9.71 -9.75 -4.31
CA TYR A 134 -8.70 -9.30 -5.25
C TYR A 134 -9.30 -9.11 -6.65
N THR A 135 -8.75 -8.16 -7.39
CA THR A 135 -9.02 -7.98 -8.82
C THR A 135 -7.69 -7.95 -9.52
N THR A 136 -7.46 -8.92 -10.40
CA THR A 136 -6.15 -9.10 -11.05
C THR A 136 -6.33 -9.24 -12.55
N THR A 137 -5.48 -8.53 -13.28
CA THR A 137 -5.39 -8.56 -14.74
C THR A 137 -4.05 -9.12 -15.16
N ALA A 138 -3.99 -9.83 -16.29
CA ALA A 138 -2.74 -10.20 -16.93
C ALA A 138 -2.73 -9.74 -18.38
N GLN A 139 -1.62 -9.14 -18.80
CA GLN A 139 -1.41 -8.60 -20.13
C GLN A 139 -0.01 -8.93 -20.61
N TYR A 140 0.21 -8.94 -21.92
CA TYR A 140 1.54 -9.00 -22.52
C TYR A 140 1.59 -8.14 -23.77
N LEU A 141 2.77 -7.62 -24.10
CA LEU A 141 3.03 -6.97 -25.38
C LEU A 141 3.44 -8.05 -26.38
N ASP A 142 2.62 -8.30 -27.40
CA ASP A 142 2.98 -9.20 -28.51
C ASP A 142 4.10 -8.55 -29.34
N GLY A 143 5.27 -9.18 -29.37
CA GLY A 143 6.43 -8.68 -30.08
C GLY A 143 6.30 -8.70 -31.61
N SER A 144 5.36 -9.46 -32.16
CA SER A 144 5.12 -9.54 -33.61
C SER A 144 4.17 -8.44 -34.09
N SER A 145 3.08 -8.20 -33.36
CA SER A 145 2.09 -7.16 -33.71
C SER A 145 2.33 -5.81 -33.03
N ASN A 146 3.22 -5.75 -32.03
CA ASN A 146 3.46 -4.60 -31.17
C ASN A 146 2.18 -4.08 -30.46
N GLN A 147 1.24 -4.99 -30.20
CA GLN A 147 -0.02 -4.70 -29.51
C GLN A 147 -0.05 -5.35 -28.13
N ILE A 148 -0.71 -4.70 -27.18
CA ILE A 148 -0.94 -5.26 -25.85
C ILE A 148 -2.17 -6.16 -25.90
N ALA A 149 -1.96 -7.45 -25.64
CA ALA A 149 -3.02 -8.43 -25.48
C ALA A 149 -3.37 -8.58 -24.00
N SER A 150 -4.66 -8.74 -23.70
CA SER A 150 -5.15 -9.00 -22.34
C SER A 150 -5.67 -10.42 -22.24
N LEU A 151 -5.33 -11.10 -21.15
CA LEU A 151 -5.82 -12.43 -20.84
C LEU A 151 -7.02 -12.34 -19.90
N THR A 152 -8.03 -13.17 -20.14
CA THR A 152 -9.20 -13.25 -19.27
C THR A 152 -8.92 -14.26 -18.14
N PRO A 153 -9.08 -13.88 -16.86
CA PRO A 153 -8.87 -14.81 -15.76
C PRO A 153 -10.05 -15.78 -15.62
N THR A 154 -9.74 -17.03 -15.27
CA THR A 154 -10.67 -17.91 -14.56
C THR A 154 -10.37 -17.80 -13.06
N VAL A 155 -11.36 -17.45 -12.25
CA VAL A 155 -11.18 -17.14 -10.81
C VAL A 155 -11.98 -18.11 -9.94
N SER A 156 -11.32 -18.66 -8.92
CA SER A 156 -11.97 -19.46 -7.87
C SER A 156 -11.36 -19.10 -6.51
N GLY A 157 -12.07 -18.28 -5.74
CA GLY A 157 -11.52 -17.65 -4.54
C GLY A 157 -10.30 -16.80 -4.87
N ASN A 158 -9.17 -17.08 -4.22
CA ASN A 158 -7.90 -16.38 -4.48
C ASN A 158 -7.05 -17.06 -5.56
N ASN A 159 -7.55 -18.10 -6.22
CA ASN A 159 -6.85 -18.77 -7.31
C ASN A 159 -7.24 -18.12 -8.64
N TYR A 160 -6.24 -17.70 -9.40
CA TYR A 160 -6.38 -17.10 -10.73
C TYR A 160 -5.64 -17.95 -11.75
N THR A 161 -6.30 -18.26 -12.85
CA THR A 161 -5.68 -18.87 -14.01
C THR A 161 -5.87 -17.98 -15.22
N PHE A 162 -4.77 -17.62 -15.88
CA PHE A 162 -4.77 -16.91 -17.15
C PHE A 162 -4.22 -17.86 -18.22
N SER A 163 -4.98 -18.06 -19.31
CA SER A 163 -4.54 -18.88 -20.45
C SER A 163 -4.50 -18.02 -21.71
N ASP A 164 -3.55 -18.34 -22.59
CA ASP A 164 -3.42 -17.75 -23.92
C ASP A 164 -4.34 -18.39 -24.98
N GLY A 165 -5.07 -19.45 -24.62
CA GLY A 165 -5.97 -20.18 -25.52
C GLY A 165 -5.27 -21.08 -26.56
N VAL A 166 -3.94 -21.15 -26.57
CA VAL A 166 -3.15 -21.97 -27.50
C VAL A 166 -2.24 -22.99 -26.79
N GLY A 167 -2.35 -23.10 -25.46
CA GLY A 167 -1.73 -24.14 -24.65
C GLY A 167 -0.85 -23.60 -23.52
N GLY A 168 -0.58 -22.30 -23.51
CA GLY A 168 0.09 -21.60 -22.42
C GLY A 168 -0.90 -21.18 -21.32
N SER A 169 -0.46 -21.29 -20.07
CA SER A 169 -1.19 -20.73 -18.94
C SER A 169 -0.28 -20.44 -17.75
N ILE A 170 -0.71 -19.51 -16.92
CA ILE A 170 -0.20 -19.28 -15.57
C ILE A 170 -1.34 -19.44 -14.58
N SER A 171 -1.10 -20.20 -13.51
CA SER A 171 -2.01 -20.34 -12.38
C SER A 171 -1.32 -19.86 -11.11
N MET A 172 -2.01 -19.04 -10.33
CA MET A 172 -1.49 -18.39 -9.13
C MET A 172 -2.51 -18.41 -8.00
N GLN A 173 -2.03 -18.51 -6.76
CA GLN A 173 -2.82 -18.33 -5.55
C GLN A 173 -2.38 -17.07 -4.81
N LEU A 174 -3.19 -16.01 -4.91
CA LEU A 174 -2.86 -14.72 -4.34
C LEU A 174 -3.00 -14.69 -2.81
N LYS A 175 -1.95 -14.21 -2.15
CA LYS A 175 -1.91 -13.98 -0.70
C LYS A 175 -1.15 -12.69 -0.38
N PRO A 176 -1.38 -12.10 0.81
CA PRO A 176 -0.58 -10.98 1.28
C PRO A 176 0.82 -11.42 1.73
N TYR A 177 1.84 -10.66 1.35
CA TYR A 177 3.26 -10.88 1.69
C TYR A 177 3.93 -9.58 2.15
N THR A 178 4.95 -9.74 3.01
CA THR A 178 5.95 -8.71 3.32
C THR A 178 7.30 -9.19 2.82
N GLY A 179 7.79 -8.60 1.72
CA GLY A 179 8.97 -9.14 1.03
C GLY A 179 8.71 -10.57 0.54
N SER A 180 9.52 -11.52 0.99
CA SER A 180 9.37 -12.94 0.62
C SER A 180 8.54 -13.77 1.61
N SER A 181 8.14 -13.19 2.75
CA SER A 181 7.40 -13.89 3.80
C SER A 181 5.90 -13.63 3.68
N ALA A 182 5.09 -14.69 3.82
CA ALA A 182 3.64 -14.53 3.92
C ALA A 182 3.29 -13.63 5.11
N ALA A 183 2.24 -12.82 4.97
CA ALA A 183 1.82 -11.91 6.03
C ALA A 183 1.47 -12.69 7.30
N ALA A 184 1.98 -12.20 8.43
CA ALA A 184 1.69 -12.79 9.73
C ALA A 184 0.20 -12.68 10.07
N VAL A 185 -0.28 -13.66 10.83
CA VAL A 185 -1.65 -13.71 11.35
C VAL A 185 -1.67 -13.47 12.86
N SER A 186 -2.72 -12.83 13.34
CA SER A 186 -3.02 -12.65 14.76
C SER A 186 -3.42 -13.97 15.43
N ASN A 187 -3.57 -13.95 16.75
CA ASN A 187 -4.10 -15.08 17.52
C ASN A 187 -5.54 -15.46 17.12
N SER A 188 -6.27 -14.57 16.45
CA SER A 188 -7.61 -14.84 15.91
C SER A 188 -7.60 -15.44 14.49
N GLY A 189 -6.41 -15.73 13.94
CA GLY A 189 -6.24 -16.28 12.59
C GLY A 189 -6.32 -15.24 11.46
N ASN A 190 -6.61 -13.98 11.77
CA ASN A 190 -6.73 -12.90 10.78
C ASN A 190 -5.36 -12.27 10.49
N THR A 191 -5.09 -11.91 9.22
CA THR A 191 -3.90 -11.13 8.83
C THR A 191 -3.79 -9.88 9.68
N ILE A 192 -2.60 -9.61 10.20
CA ILE A 192 -2.32 -8.42 11.00
C ILE A 192 -2.54 -7.16 10.13
N VAL A 193 -2.86 -6.03 10.75
CA VAL A 193 -3.02 -4.76 10.02
C VAL A 193 -1.66 -4.30 9.48
N GLY A 194 -1.61 -3.95 8.20
CA GLY A 194 -0.39 -3.49 7.55
C GLY A 194 -0.56 -3.30 6.05
N ASN A 195 0.53 -2.92 5.38
CA ASN A 195 0.62 -2.84 3.92
C ASN A 195 1.32 -4.10 3.41
N TYR A 196 0.77 -4.70 2.36
CA TYR A 196 1.21 -6.00 1.85
C TYR A 196 1.27 -6.02 0.34
N ASP A 197 2.27 -6.71 -0.20
CA ASP A 197 2.26 -7.13 -1.60
C ASP A 197 1.25 -8.27 -1.76
N ILE A 198 0.34 -8.17 -2.73
CA ILE A 198 -0.54 -9.28 -3.09
C ILE A 198 0.08 -10.03 -4.27
N LYS A 199 0.62 -11.23 -4.00
CA LYS A 199 1.33 -12.03 -4.99
C LYS A 199 1.23 -13.53 -4.70
N ASP A 200 1.74 -14.32 -5.64
CA ASP A 200 2.10 -15.72 -5.45
C ASP A 200 3.61 -15.86 -5.66
N THR A 201 4.31 -16.47 -4.71
CA THR A 201 5.75 -16.70 -4.80
C THR A 201 6.11 -17.96 -5.60
N SER A 202 5.14 -18.78 -5.96
CA SER A 202 5.34 -20.04 -6.68
C SER A 202 4.20 -20.34 -7.65
N PRO A 203 3.93 -19.45 -8.63
CA PRO A 203 2.91 -19.70 -9.63
C PRO A 203 3.30 -20.90 -10.51
N THR A 204 2.28 -21.65 -10.96
CA THR A 204 2.46 -22.75 -11.92
C THR A 204 2.36 -22.21 -13.33
N VAL A 205 3.37 -22.46 -14.16
CA VAL A 205 3.38 -22.08 -15.58
C VAL A 205 3.35 -23.35 -16.43
N VAL A 206 2.48 -23.37 -17.43
CA VAL A 206 2.34 -24.44 -18.43
C VAL A 206 2.49 -23.82 -19.81
N GLY A 207 3.17 -24.50 -20.72
CA GLY A 207 3.47 -23.99 -22.06
C GLY A 207 4.69 -23.07 -22.09
N SER A 208 5.16 -22.75 -23.30
CA SER A 208 6.33 -21.91 -23.60
C SER A 208 6.05 -21.00 -24.77
#